data_AF-A0AA96W5V6-F1
#
_entry.id   AF-A0AA96W5V6-F1
#
_cell.length_a   1.000
_cell.length_b   1.000
_cell.length_c   1.000
_cell.angle_alpha   90.00
_cell.angle_beta   90.00
_cell.angle_gamma   90.00
#
_symmetry.space_group_name_H-M   'P 1'
#
loop_
_entity.id
_entity.type
_entity.pdbx_description
1 polymer ?
#
loop_
_entity_poly.entity_id
_entity_poly.type
_entity_poly.pdbx_seq_one_letter_code
_entity_poly.pdbx_strand_id
1 'polypeptide(L)'
;MYRRVGLRSSDDGYLLSLTPTQFELVRRILLDLYGGSHAPEVIAVVVGEASAELLELRGRETDFQARRNIEVHVSHSDLRILYGALAFAFLNRSSEEAFHHRYGFYSENVQAVGWAICAALQKTGSPAP
;
A
#
# COMPACT_ATOMS: atom_id res chain seq x y z
N MET A 1 6.22 -10.34 18.19
CA MET A 1 6.06 -8.87 18.21
C MET A 1 5.94 -8.42 16.76
N TYR A 2 4.73 -8.14 16.27
CA TYR A 2 4.53 -7.69 14.88
C TYR A 2 5.08 -6.28 14.73
N ARG A 3 6.06 -6.09 13.84
CA ARG A 3 6.65 -4.77 13.59
C ARG A 3 5.66 -3.93 12.78
N ARG A 4 5.47 -2.67 13.21
CA ARG A 4 4.78 -1.61 12.44
C ARG A 4 5.37 -1.50 11.04
N VAL A 5 4.59 -0.98 10.08
CA VAL A 5 5.10 -0.65 8.73
C VAL A 5 6.42 0.10 8.87
N GLY A 6 7.44 -0.38 8.17
CA GLY A 6 8.75 0.24 8.11
C GLY A 6 9.02 0.76 6.71
N LEU A 7 9.66 1.92 6.61
CA LEU A 7 10.24 2.41 5.37
C LEU A 7 11.69 2.73 5.65
N ARG A 8 12.60 2.20 4.83
CA ARG A 8 14.02 2.53 4.88
C ARG A 8 14.42 3.08 3.52
N SER A 9 15.23 4.14 3.50
CA SER A 9 15.87 4.55 2.24
C SER A 9 16.78 3.43 1.75
N SER A 10 16.77 3.19 0.46
CA SER A 10 17.68 2.32 -0.27
C SER A 10 18.33 3.14 -1.38
N ASP A 11 19.45 2.69 -1.94
CA ASP A 11 20.22 3.44 -2.94
C ASP A 11 19.36 3.95 -4.12
N ASP A 12 18.36 3.16 -4.55
CA ASP A 12 17.47 3.47 -5.68
C ASP A 12 16.00 3.77 -5.29
N GLY A 13 15.70 4.00 -4.01
CA GLY A 13 14.33 4.28 -3.56
C GLY A 13 14.07 3.92 -2.11
N TYR A 14 13.06 3.09 -1.86
CA TYR A 14 12.66 2.70 -0.51
C TYR A 14 12.44 1.20 -0.37
N LEU A 15 12.82 0.67 0.77
CA LEU A 15 12.44 -0.66 1.22
C LEU A 15 11.24 -0.56 2.16
N LEU A 16 10.05 -0.88 1.63
CA LEU A 16 8.80 -0.95 2.38
C LEU A 16 8.67 -2.32 3.06
N SER A 17 8.49 -2.31 4.37
CA SER A 17 8.37 -3.51 5.21
C SER A 17 6.95 -3.58 5.78
N LEU A 18 6.17 -4.56 5.36
CA LEU A 18 4.76 -4.75 5.74
C LEU A 18 4.59 -6.07 6.48
N THR A 19 3.66 -6.15 7.43
CA THR A 19 3.21 -7.47 7.91
C THR A 19 2.46 -8.20 6.78
N PRO A 20 2.32 -9.54 6.83
CA PRO A 20 1.53 -10.27 5.83
C PRO A 20 0.11 -9.71 5.65
N THR A 21 -0.54 -9.35 6.75
CA THR A 21 -1.88 -8.72 6.74
C THR A 21 -1.89 -7.36 6.03
N GLN A 22 -0.89 -6.51 6.27
CA GLN A 22 -0.78 -5.20 5.62
C GLN A 22 -0.45 -5.33 4.14
N PHE A 23 0.42 -6.29 3.80
CA PHE A 23 0.72 -6.62 2.42
C PHE A 23 -0.53 -7.09 1.67
N GLU A 24 -1.31 -8.01 2.25
CA GLU A 24 -2.56 -8.48 1.64
C GLU A 24 -3.56 -7.34 1.41
N LEU A 25 -3.71 -6.42 2.38
CA LEU A 25 -4.56 -5.24 2.20
C LEU A 25 -4.12 -4.40 0.99
N VAL A 26 -2.83 -4.06 0.92
CA VAL A 26 -2.25 -3.33 -0.22
C VAL A 26 -2.48 -4.10 -1.52
N ARG A 27 -2.23 -5.41 -1.51
CA ARG A 27 -2.38 -6.30 -2.66
C ARG A 27 -3.80 -6.28 -3.21
N ARG A 28 -4.81 -6.40 -2.34
CA ARG A 28 -6.23 -6.38 -2.73
C ARG A 28 -6.66 -5.03 -3.28
N ILE A 29 -6.17 -3.94 -2.70
CA ILE A 29 -6.44 -2.59 -3.20
C ILE A 29 -5.82 -2.39 -4.59
N LEU A 30 -4.57 -2.84 -4.81
CA LEU A 30 -3.94 -2.78 -6.12
C LEU A 30 -4.64 -3.68 -7.15
N LEU A 31 -5.11 -4.86 -6.73
CA LEU A 31 -5.88 -5.77 -7.58
C LEU A 31 -7.21 -5.15 -7.99
N ASP A 32 -7.91 -4.49 -7.07
CA ASP A 32 -9.16 -3.83 -7.37
C ASP A 32 -8.98 -2.61 -8.29
N LEU A 33 -8.02 -1.73 -7.96
CA LEU A 33 -7.73 -0.54 -8.75
C LEU A 33 -7.28 -0.88 -10.17
N TYR A 34 -6.32 -1.78 -10.33
CA TYR A 34 -5.72 -2.10 -11.63
C TYR A 34 -6.26 -3.39 -12.26
N GLY A 35 -7.31 -3.99 -11.70
CA GLY A 35 -7.94 -5.22 -12.18
C GLY A 35 -9.15 -5.02 -13.09
N GLY A 36 -9.45 -3.77 -13.46
CA GLY A 36 -10.54 -3.43 -14.37
C GLY A 36 -11.85 -2.99 -13.68
N SER A 37 -11.88 -2.89 -12.35
CA SER A 37 -13.03 -2.32 -11.61
C SER A 37 -13.23 -0.83 -11.86
N HIS A 38 -12.20 -0.15 -12.39
CA HIS A 38 -12.17 1.29 -12.62
C HIS A 38 -11.72 1.58 -14.05
N ALA A 39 -12.27 2.64 -14.65
CA ALA A 39 -11.84 3.11 -15.96
C ALA A 39 -10.37 3.59 -15.90
N PRO A 40 -9.53 3.27 -16.91
CA PRO A 40 -8.11 3.66 -16.93
C PRO A 40 -7.87 5.16 -16.68
N GLU A 41 -8.75 6.01 -17.20
CA GLU A 41 -8.66 7.47 -17.05
C GLU A 41 -8.86 7.90 -15.61
N VAL A 42 -9.76 7.23 -14.87
CA VAL A 42 -9.96 7.50 -13.45
C VAL A 42 -8.71 7.14 -12.67
N ILE A 43 -8.13 5.95 -12.94
CA ILE A 43 -6.92 5.48 -12.26
C ILE A 43 -5.75 6.43 -12.51
N ALA A 44 -5.55 6.85 -13.78
CA ALA A 44 -4.50 7.78 -14.16
C ALA A 44 -4.61 9.13 -13.43
N VAL A 45 -5.83 9.66 -13.25
CA VAL A 45 -6.07 10.93 -12.55
C VAL A 45 -5.86 10.80 -11.05
N VAL A 46 -6.37 9.72 -10.42
CA VAL A 46 -6.43 9.63 -8.96
C VAL A 46 -5.18 9.02 -8.33
N VAL A 47 -4.48 8.14 -9.04
CA VAL A 47 -3.31 7.42 -8.53
C VAL A 47 -2.08 7.63 -9.41
N GLY A 48 -2.26 7.70 -10.72
CA GLY A 48 -1.17 7.72 -11.70
C GLY A 48 -0.88 6.32 -12.27
N GLU A 49 0.18 6.20 -13.07
CA GLU A 49 0.59 4.94 -13.69
C GLU A 49 1.59 4.18 -12.81
N ALA A 50 1.20 3.00 -12.32
CA ALA A 50 2.04 2.10 -11.55
C ALA A 50 3.16 1.48 -12.40
N SER A 51 4.35 1.31 -11.81
CA SER A 51 5.43 0.54 -12.41
C SER A 51 5.04 -0.94 -12.57
N ALA A 52 5.74 -1.65 -13.46
CA ALA A 52 5.54 -3.08 -13.63
C ALA A 52 5.79 -3.83 -12.31
N GLU A 53 6.83 -3.41 -11.58
CA GLU A 53 7.26 -3.96 -10.29
C GLU A 53 6.18 -3.77 -9.21
N LEU A 54 5.52 -2.60 -9.16
CA LEU A 54 4.41 -2.39 -8.24
C LEU A 54 3.19 -3.25 -8.61
N LEU A 55 2.95 -3.44 -9.90
CA LEU A 55 1.85 -4.26 -10.40
C LEU A 55 2.07 -5.76 -10.21
N GLU A 56 3.32 -6.23 -10.14
CA GLU A 56 3.66 -7.61 -9.80
C GLU A 56 3.19 -8.00 -8.40
N LEU A 57 3.11 -7.04 -7.46
CA LEU A 57 2.63 -7.32 -6.11
C LEU A 57 1.23 -7.93 -6.12
N ARG A 58 0.36 -7.56 -7.08
CA ARG A 58 -1.02 -8.06 -7.20
C ARG A 58 -1.09 -9.58 -7.33
N GLY A 59 -0.11 -10.17 -8.04
CA GLY A 59 -0.03 -11.61 -8.32
C GLY A 59 0.75 -12.39 -7.26
N ARG A 60 1.36 -11.73 -6.28
CA ARG A 60 2.14 -12.39 -5.23
C ARG A 60 1.24 -12.95 -4.14
N GLU A 61 1.34 -14.25 -3.89
CA GLU A 61 0.63 -14.89 -2.79
C GLU A 61 1.14 -14.42 -1.42
N THR A 62 0.22 -14.30 -0.46
CA THR A 62 0.53 -13.90 0.92
C THR A 62 0.61 -15.14 1.81
N ASP A 63 1.79 -15.43 2.35
CA ASP A 63 1.92 -16.39 3.45
C ASP A 63 1.57 -15.71 4.79
N PHE A 64 0.34 -15.94 5.28
CA PHE A 64 -0.13 -15.41 6.56
C PHE A 64 0.51 -16.06 7.78
N GLN A 65 1.14 -17.23 7.63
CA GLN A 65 1.85 -17.92 8.71
C GLN A 65 3.29 -17.39 8.86
N ALA A 66 3.76 -16.62 7.89
CA ALA A 66 5.08 -15.99 7.94
C ALA A 66 5.20 -15.10 9.18
N ARG A 67 6.20 -15.40 10.02
CA ARG A 67 6.55 -14.59 11.21
C ARG A 67 7.41 -13.36 10.88
N ARG A 68 7.68 -13.13 9.59
CA ARG A 68 8.54 -12.05 9.10
C ARG A 68 7.72 -11.08 8.26
N ASN A 69 8.15 -9.83 8.27
CA ASN A 69 7.57 -8.83 7.37
C ASN A 69 7.94 -9.17 5.92
N ILE A 70 7.03 -8.82 5.02
CA ILE A 70 7.25 -8.83 3.58
C ILE A 70 7.95 -7.52 3.23
N GLU A 71 9.13 -7.64 2.65
CA GLU A 71 9.90 -6.50 2.16
C GLU A 71 9.65 -6.31 0.66
N VAL A 72 9.43 -5.07 0.27
CA VAL A 72 9.12 -4.65 -1.10
C VAL A 72 9.98 -3.44 -1.43
N HIS A 73 10.76 -3.55 -2.50
CA HIS A 73 11.46 -2.40 -3.07
C HIS A 73 10.47 -1.57 -3.86
N VAL A 74 10.39 -0.28 -3.57
CA VAL A 74 9.51 0.67 -4.26
C VAL A 74 10.28 1.94 -4.58
N SER A 75 10.06 2.47 -5.79
CA SER A 75 10.53 3.80 -6.15
C SER A 75 9.76 4.87 -5.37
N HIS A 76 10.24 6.12 -5.40
CA HIS A 76 9.50 7.24 -4.82
C HIS A 76 8.13 7.44 -5.50
N SER A 77 8.08 7.26 -6.83
CA SER A 77 6.83 7.26 -7.61
C SER A 77 5.89 6.16 -7.18
N ASP A 78 6.37 4.93 -7.01
CA ASP A 78 5.53 3.81 -6.58
C ASP A 78 4.99 4.00 -5.17
N LEU A 79 5.78 4.61 -4.28
CA LEU A 79 5.32 4.94 -2.93
C LEU A 79 4.19 5.99 -2.96
N ARG A 80 4.31 7.00 -3.83
CA ARG A 80 3.24 7.99 -4.06
C ARG A 80 1.97 7.32 -4.60
N ILE A 81 2.12 6.41 -5.57
CA ILE A 81 1.01 5.66 -6.18
C ILE A 81 0.35 4.77 -5.13
N LEU A 82 1.13 4.04 -4.34
CA LEU A 82 0.61 3.20 -3.27
C LEU A 82 -0.15 4.02 -2.22
N TYR A 83 0.37 5.19 -1.85
CA TYR A 83 -0.35 6.10 -0.95
C TYR A 83 -1.66 6.61 -1.59
N GLY A 84 -1.63 7.01 -2.87
CA GLY A 84 -2.82 7.42 -3.62
C GLY A 84 -3.88 6.32 -3.72
N ALA A 85 -3.45 5.08 -3.93
CA ALA A 85 -4.32 3.90 -3.98
C ALA A 85 -5.02 3.66 -2.64
N LEU A 86 -4.28 3.72 -1.53
CA LEU A 86 -4.85 3.64 -0.18
C LEU A 86 -5.84 4.78 0.08
N ALA A 87 -5.49 6.02 -0.26
CA ALA A 87 -6.36 7.17 -0.09
C ALA A 87 -7.65 7.06 -0.93
N PHE A 88 -7.53 6.64 -2.19
CA PHE A 88 -8.66 6.44 -3.08
C PHE A 88 -9.60 5.35 -2.57
N ALA A 89 -9.06 4.19 -2.15
CA ALA A 89 -9.87 3.12 -1.57
C ALA A 89 -10.61 3.58 -0.31
N PHE A 90 -9.94 4.34 0.56
CA PHE A 90 -10.55 4.90 1.76
C PHE A 90 -11.66 5.92 1.42
N LEU A 91 -11.41 6.86 0.52
CA LEU A 91 -12.34 7.94 0.19
C LEU A 91 -13.56 7.47 -0.61
N ASN A 92 -13.43 6.43 -1.44
CA ASN A 92 -14.55 5.88 -2.21
C ASN A 92 -15.40 4.86 -1.43
N ARG A 93 -15.18 4.71 -0.13
CA ARG A 93 -16.03 3.83 0.69
C ARG A 93 -17.42 4.43 0.84
N SER A 94 -18.45 3.65 0.51
CA SER A 94 -19.85 4.03 0.74
C SER A 94 -20.28 3.76 2.18
N SER A 95 -19.81 2.65 2.76
CA SER A 95 -19.98 2.28 4.16
C SER A 95 -18.82 1.38 4.61
N GLU A 96 -18.67 1.21 5.93
CA GLU A 96 -17.67 0.30 6.49
C GLU A 96 -17.97 -1.17 6.13
N GLU A 97 -19.25 -1.56 6.12
CA GLU A 97 -19.68 -2.89 5.72
C GLU A 97 -19.34 -3.18 4.25
N ALA A 98 -19.61 -2.24 3.34
CA ALA A 98 -19.26 -2.38 1.94
C ALA A 98 -17.75 -2.47 1.72
N PHE A 99 -16.97 -1.69 2.48
CA PHE A 99 -15.51 -1.73 2.45
C PHE A 99 -14.99 -3.09 2.93
N HIS A 100 -15.51 -3.60 4.04
CA HIS A 100 -15.17 -4.92 4.56
C HIS A 100 -15.58 -6.04 3.60
N HIS A 101 -16.75 -5.96 2.97
CA HIS A 101 -17.17 -6.93 1.95
C HIS A 101 -16.24 -6.93 0.73
N ARG A 102 -15.78 -5.76 0.29
CA ARG A 102 -14.92 -5.61 -0.89
C ARG A 102 -13.49 -6.08 -0.61
N TYR A 103 -12.89 -5.67 0.50
CA TYR A 103 -11.47 -5.89 0.76
C TYR A 103 -11.20 -6.98 1.80
N GLY A 104 -12.16 -7.35 2.64
CA GLY A 104 -11.97 -8.26 3.79
C GLY A 104 -11.25 -7.59 4.97
N PHE A 105 -11.21 -6.26 4.99
CA PHE A 105 -10.54 -5.45 6.00
C PHE A 105 -11.42 -4.27 6.39
N TYR A 106 -11.26 -3.76 7.60
CA TYR A 106 -11.81 -2.46 7.98
C TYR A 106 -10.98 -1.30 7.42
N SER A 107 -11.63 -0.17 7.14
CA SER A 107 -11.04 1.03 6.56
C SER A 107 -9.99 1.68 7.48
N GLU A 108 -10.08 1.45 8.79
CA GLU A 108 -9.05 1.82 9.77
C GLU A 108 -7.68 1.20 9.44
N ASN A 109 -7.64 0.00 8.83
CA ASN A 109 -6.40 -0.65 8.45
C ASN A 109 -5.70 0.12 7.33
N VAL A 110 -6.45 0.69 6.40
CA VAL A 110 -5.93 1.55 5.34
C VAL A 110 -5.35 2.83 5.92
N GLN A 111 -6.07 3.46 6.86
CA GLN A 111 -5.56 4.64 7.56
C GLN A 111 -4.27 4.33 8.30
N ALA A 112 -4.21 3.21 9.01
CA ALA A 112 -3.02 2.79 9.76
C ALA A 112 -1.80 2.57 8.85
N VAL A 113 -1.98 1.93 7.69
CA VAL A 113 -0.90 1.74 6.71
C VAL A 113 -0.47 3.07 6.10
N GLY A 114 -1.43 3.90 5.65
CA GLY A 114 -1.15 5.22 5.07
C GLY A 114 -0.42 6.14 6.05
N TRP A 115 -0.86 6.20 7.31
CA TRP A 115 -0.18 6.96 8.37
C TRP A 115 1.23 6.45 8.63
N ALA A 116 1.41 5.13 8.64
CA ALA A 116 2.72 4.57 8.90
C ALA A 116 3.71 4.83 7.74
N ILE A 117 3.23 4.87 6.49
CA ILE A 117 4.03 5.35 5.34
C ILE A 117 4.42 6.81 5.53
N CYS A 118 3.47 7.70 5.84
CA CYS A 118 3.77 9.12 6.08
C CYS A 118 4.77 9.32 7.23
N ALA A 119 4.56 8.64 8.36
CA ALA A 119 5.45 8.74 9.51
C ALA A 119 6.86 8.21 9.21
N ALA A 120 6.96 7.18 8.36
CA ALA A 120 8.26 6.64 7.95
C ALA A 120 8.99 7.55 6.94
N LEU A 121 8.24 8.25 6.08
CA LEU A 121 8.77 9.30 5.21
C LEU A 121 9.30 10.51 6.00
N GLN A 122 8.58 10.94 7.04
CA GLN A 122 9.05 12.03 7.91
C GLN A 122 10.38 11.68 8.60
N LYS A 123 10.54 10.44 9.05
CA LYS A 123 11.78 9.96 9.69
C LYS A 123 12.96 9.83 8.74
N THR A 124 12.71 9.60 7.45
CA THR A 124 13.77 9.50 6.43
C THR A 124 14.19 10.88 5.91
N GLY A 125 13.31 11.89 5.97
CA GLY A 125 13.59 13.26 5.57
C GLY A 125 14.09 14.20 6.67
N SER A 126 14.03 13.80 7.96
CA SER A 126 14.64 14.57 9.04
C SER A 126 16.16 14.39 9.04
N PRO A 127 16.96 15.48 8.96
CA PRO A 127 18.38 15.38 9.30
C PRO A 127 18.47 14.85 10.74
N ALA A 128 19.37 13.89 10.98
CA ALA A 128 19.67 13.42 12.32
C ALA A 128 20.04 14.62 13.21
N PRO A 129 19.65 14.62 14.50
CA PRO A 129 20.15 15.61 15.46
C PRO A 129 21.68 15.52 15.62
#